data_AF-A0A2N6KJG3-F1
#
_entry.id   AF-A0A2N6KJG3-F1
#
_cell.length_a   1.000
_cell.length_b   1.000
_cell.length_c   1.000
_cell.angle_alpha   90.00
_cell.angle_beta   90.00
_cell.angle_gamma   90.00
#
_symmetry.space_group_name_H-M   'P 1'
#
loop_
_entity.id
_entity.type
_entity.pdbx_description
1 polymer ?
#
loop_
_entity_poly.entity_id
_entity_poly.type
_entity_poly.pdbx_seq_one_letter_code
_entity_poly.pdbx_strand_id
1 'polypeptide(L)'
;MDLSNSNTANNLSEAFAGESMANRKYLFFAEVTRQLGMSELSKLFRETANQETEHAFAHFRLMHPELVVGDVASLTEEQKKAIAARCLELAIEGETYEYTIMYPGFAEQARADRDGKAVVEFEAQQAESREHAGIFRKAAHNFGLLTHIENHHAQQYTEALQALEGVKASPKAASSDPATQKWICRQCSMIYDPTEGDPDSGIAPGTPFAAIPEDWHCPICGASKKTFVPYEEVIAA
;
A
#
# COMPACT_ATOMS: atom_id res chain seq x y z
N MET A 1 21.13 -6.41 -6.55
CA MET A 1 20.86 -7.63 -5.75
C MET A 1 19.69 -8.32 -6.40
N ASP A 2 19.66 -9.65 -6.44
CA ASP A 2 18.53 -10.38 -7.01
C ASP A 2 17.43 -10.57 -5.96
N LEU A 3 16.47 -9.64 -5.93
CA LEU A 3 15.32 -9.70 -5.02
C LEU A 3 14.25 -10.71 -5.46
N SER A 4 14.40 -11.35 -6.63
CA SER A 4 13.54 -12.47 -7.02
C SER A 4 13.78 -13.72 -6.16
N ASN A 5 14.92 -13.76 -5.45
CA ASN A 5 15.14 -14.72 -4.38
C ASN A 5 14.41 -14.28 -3.11
N SER A 6 13.24 -14.87 -2.87
CA SER A 6 12.34 -14.55 -1.77
C SER A 6 13.01 -14.56 -0.39
N ASN A 7 13.98 -15.44 -0.15
CA ASN A 7 14.68 -15.50 1.13
C ASN A 7 15.52 -14.25 1.39
N THR A 8 16.17 -13.70 0.36
CA THR A 8 17.00 -12.49 0.53
C THR A 8 16.13 -11.26 0.73
N ALA A 9 15.03 -11.14 -0.02
CA ALA A 9 14.07 -10.06 0.17
C ALA A 9 13.44 -10.08 1.57
N ASN A 10 13.03 -11.26 2.07
CA ASN A 10 12.50 -11.42 3.42
C ASN A 10 13.53 -11.04 4.49
N ASN A 11 14.78 -11.52 4.36
CA ASN A 11 15.84 -11.19 5.30
C ASN A 11 16.11 -9.68 5.37
N LEU A 12 16.05 -8.97 4.23
CA LEU A 12 16.21 -7.51 4.20
C LEU A 12 15.03 -6.79 4.85
N SER A 13 13.81 -7.27 4.65
CA SER A 13 12.62 -6.73 5.30
C SER A 13 12.67 -6.93 6.82
N GLU A 14 13.06 -8.13 7.27
CA GLU A 14 13.26 -8.42 8.70
C GLU A 14 14.38 -7.57 9.31
N ALA A 15 15.50 -7.38 8.59
CA ALA A 15 16.58 -6.49 9.03
C ALA A 15 16.08 -5.04 9.13
N PHE A 16 15.38 -4.54 8.11
CA PHE A 16 14.80 -3.20 8.13
C PHE A 16 13.84 -2.99 9.32
N ALA A 17 12.96 -3.96 9.58
CA ALA A 17 12.07 -3.93 10.74
C ALA A 17 12.85 -3.96 12.07
N GLY A 18 13.86 -4.83 12.16
CA GLY A 18 14.75 -4.97 13.32
C GLY A 18 15.46 -3.66 13.66
N GLU A 19 16.11 -3.03 12.68
CA GLU A 19 16.82 -1.77 12.87
C GLU A 19 15.88 -0.60 13.16
N SER A 20 14.69 -0.59 12.54
CA SER A 20 13.65 0.40 12.82
C SER A 20 13.16 0.30 14.28
N MET A 21 12.91 -0.91 14.78
CA MET A 21 12.56 -1.14 16.18
C MET A 21 13.71 -0.79 17.13
N ALA A 22 14.95 -1.13 16.79
CA ALA A 22 16.13 -0.79 17.59
C ALA A 22 16.26 0.74 17.74
N ASN A 23 16.16 1.46 16.63
CA ASN A 23 16.15 2.92 16.62
C ASN A 23 15.07 3.50 17.56
N ARG A 24 13.80 3.08 17.43
CA ARG A 24 12.70 3.59 18.27
C ARG A 24 12.94 3.29 19.76
N LYS A 25 13.42 2.08 20.10
CA LYS A 25 13.78 1.71 21.48
C LYS A 25 14.90 2.59 22.03
N TYR A 26 15.97 2.81 21.28
CA TYR A 26 17.10 3.59 21.77
C TYR A 26 16.76 5.07 21.96
N LEU A 27 15.91 5.65 21.11
CA LEU A 27 15.38 7.00 21.37
C LEU A 27 14.56 7.07 22.67
N PHE A 28 13.75 6.04 22.96
CA PHE A 28 13.02 5.94 24.22
C PHE A 28 13.97 5.74 25.42
N PHE A 29 14.99 4.89 25.29
CA PHE A 29 15.99 4.69 26.36
C PHE A 29 16.79 5.97 26.62
N ALA A 30 17.08 6.75 25.58
CA ALA A 30 17.69 8.06 25.74
C ALA A 30 16.81 9.03 26.53
N GLU A 31 15.48 8.99 26.32
CA GLU A 31 14.53 9.76 27.13
C GLU A 31 14.57 9.35 28.60
N VAL A 32 14.44 8.05 28.86
CA VAL A 32 14.46 7.49 30.23
C VAL A 32 15.77 7.85 30.95
N THR A 33 16.91 7.61 30.32
CA THR A 33 18.22 7.87 30.93
C THR A 33 18.48 9.36 31.15
N ARG A 34 17.93 10.24 30.30
CA ARG A 34 17.96 11.69 30.55
C ARG A 34 17.17 12.06 31.80
N GLN A 35 15.97 11.51 31.96
CA GLN A 35 15.12 11.76 33.14
C GLN A 35 15.78 11.25 34.44
N LEU A 36 16.61 10.21 34.35
CA LEU A 36 17.41 9.69 35.47
C LEU A 36 18.71 10.47 35.72
N GLY A 37 19.00 11.53 34.98
CA GLY A 37 20.22 12.34 35.12
C GLY A 37 21.48 11.71 34.52
N MET A 38 21.35 10.65 33.72
CA MET A 38 22.45 9.94 33.07
C MET A 38 22.73 10.50 31.67
N SER A 39 23.18 11.75 31.60
CA SER A 39 23.31 12.50 30.35
C SER A 39 24.21 11.84 29.30
N GLU A 40 25.36 11.28 29.70
CA GLU A 40 26.28 10.62 28.75
C GLU A 40 25.67 9.34 28.16
N LEU A 41 24.96 8.57 28.97
CA LEU A 41 24.27 7.36 28.49
C LEU A 41 23.09 7.72 27.58
N SER A 42 22.36 8.79 27.89
CA SER A 42 21.31 9.34 27.01
C SER A 42 21.87 9.74 25.64
N LYS A 43 23.03 10.42 25.64
CA LYS A 43 23.73 10.81 24.41
C LYS A 43 24.15 9.59 23.60
N LEU A 44 24.75 8.58 24.25
CA LEU A 44 25.13 7.33 23.61
C LEU A 44 23.94 6.66 22.92
N PHE A 45 22.80 6.52 23.62
CA PHE A 45 21.61 5.93 23.02
C PHE A 45 21.08 6.72 21.81
N ARG A 46 21.14 8.06 21.83
CA ARG A 46 20.75 8.88 20.66
C ARG A 46 21.70 8.68 19.49
N GLU A 47 23.00 8.62 19.75
CA GLU A 47 24.00 8.37 18.72
C GLU A 47 23.83 6.98 18.10
N THR A 48 23.62 5.95 18.91
CA THR A 48 23.33 4.59 18.42
C THR A 48 22.01 4.55 17.65
N ALA A 49 20.95 5.22 18.12
CA ALA A 49 19.71 5.30 17.35
C ALA A 49 19.94 5.88 15.95
N ASN A 50 20.75 6.94 15.82
CA ASN A 50 21.09 7.51 14.51
C ASN A 50 21.84 6.50 13.62
N GLN A 51 22.70 5.66 14.18
CA GLN A 51 23.37 4.58 13.44
C GLN A 51 22.35 3.55 12.93
N GLU A 52 21.39 3.13 13.76
CA GLU A 52 20.34 2.19 13.32
C GLU A 52 19.42 2.79 12.25
N THR A 53 19.25 4.13 12.21
CA THR A 53 18.59 4.79 11.08
C THR A 53 19.36 4.57 9.79
N GLU A 54 20.69 4.72 9.81
CA GLU A 54 21.51 4.50 8.61
C GLU A 54 21.56 3.02 8.20
N HIS A 55 21.56 2.09 9.16
CA HIS A 55 21.42 0.65 8.87
C HIS A 55 20.07 0.33 8.23
N ALA A 56 18.97 0.80 8.81
CA ALA A 56 17.64 0.65 8.24
C ALA A 56 17.58 1.23 6.81
N PHE A 57 18.11 2.43 6.59
CA PHE A 57 18.17 3.03 5.26
C PHE A 57 19.05 2.24 4.29
N ALA A 58 20.16 1.66 4.73
CA ALA A 58 20.98 0.79 3.89
C ALA A 58 20.18 -0.43 3.39
N HIS A 59 19.41 -1.08 4.27
CA HIS A 59 18.53 -2.19 3.89
C HIS A 59 17.39 -1.73 2.97
N PHE A 60 16.76 -0.59 3.28
CA PHE A 60 15.66 -0.06 2.46
C PHE A 60 16.11 0.31 1.05
N ARG A 61 17.31 0.88 0.89
CA ARG A 61 17.91 1.15 -0.43
C ARG A 61 18.18 -0.13 -1.24
N LEU A 62 18.46 -1.25 -0.58
CA LEU A 62 18.61 -2.55 -1.26
C LEU A 62 17.28 -3.14 -1.69
N MET A 63 16.20 -2.92 -0.92
CA MET A 63 14.84 -3.35 -1.27
C MET A 63 14.19 -2.47 -2.33
N HIS A 64 14.47 -1.17 -2.29
CA HIS A 64 13.91 -0.15 -3.18
C HIS A 64 15.01 0.60 -3.94
N PRO A 65 15.82 -0.08 -4.78
CA PRO A 65 16.88 0.56 -5.55
C PRO A 65 16.35 1.66 -6.49
N GLU A 66 15.07 1.58 -6.90
CA GLU A 66 14.39 2.59 -7.71
C GLU A 66 14.24 3.95 -7.01
N LEU A 67 14.34 3.99 -5.68
CA LEU A 67 14.27 5.23 -4.89
C LEU A 67 15.64 5.87 -4.64
N VAL A 68 16.73 5.19 -5.01
CA VAL A 68 18.10 5.65 -4.73
C VAL A 68 18.48 6.76 -5.70
N VAL A 69 18.53 7.99 -5.18
CA VAL A 69 18.98 9.17 -5.95
C VAL A 69 20.48 9.39 -5.75
N GLY A 70 21.27 9.13 -6.79
CA GLY A 70 22.71 9.39 -6.79
C GLY A 70 23.05 10.86 -7.07
N ASP A 71 22.77 11.32 -8.29
CA ASP A 71 22.96 12.73 -8.69
C ASP A 71 21.61 13.33 -9.10
N VAL A 72 21.06 14.19 -8.23
CA VAL A 72 19.79 14.89 -8.47
C VAL A 72 19.84 15.74 -9.75
N ALA A 73 21.01 16.30 -10.09
CA ALA A 73 21.16 17.17 -11.27
C ALA A 73 21.06 16.39 -12.59
N SER A 74 21.30 15.08 -12.54
CA SER A 74 21.18 14.18 -13.70
C SER A 74 19.74 13.74 -14.01
N LEU A 75 18.82 13.93 -13.05
CA LEU A 75 17.43 13.49 -13.19
C LEU A 75 16.59 14.53 -13.95
N THR A 76 15.76 14.05 -14.89
CA THR A 76 14.69 14.85 -15.48
C THR A 76 13.58 15.11 -14.45
N GLU A 77 12.72 16.10 -14.73
CA GLU A 77 11.56 16.37 -13.87
C GLU A 77 10.57 15.20 -13.84
N GLU A 78 10.44 14.45 -14.93
CA GLU A 78 9.63 13.25 -15.01
C GLU A 78 10.18 12.14 -14.11
N GLN A 79 11.50 11.93 -14.09
CA GLN A 79 12.13 10.94 -13.21
C GLN A 79 11.99 11.31 -11.74
N LYS A 80 12.16 12.59 -11.39
CA LYS A 80 11.95 13.08 -10.02
C LYS A 80 10.50 12.86 -9.58
N LYS A 81 9.52 13.13 -10.45
CA LYS A 81 8.11 12.88 -10.19
C LYS A 81 7.82 11.39 -10.02
N ALA A 82 8.38 10.52 -10.84
CA ALA A 82 8.20 9.08 -10.73
C ALA A 82 8.71 8.53 -9.40
N ILE A 83 9.90 8.96 -8.96
CA ILE A 83 10.47 8.57 -7.65
C ILE A 83 9.57 9.07 -6.51
N ALA A 84 9.15 10.34 -6.55
CA ALA A 84 8.23 10.89 -5.55
C ALA A 84 6.88 10.16 -5.54
N ALA A 85 6.40 9.72 -6.71
CA ALA A 85 5.19 8.92 -6.83
C ALA A 85 5.32 7.57 -6.15
N ARG A 86 6.43 6.86 -6.38
CA ARG A 86 6.67 5.57 -5.73
C ARG A 86 6.77 5.71 -4.21
N CYS A 87 7.34 6.81 -3.70
CA CYS A 87 7.31 7.10 -2.26
C CYS A 87 5.88 7.29 -1.72
N LEU A 88 5.02 8.00 -2.45
CA LEU A 88 3.62 8.20 -2.06
C LEU A 88 2.82 6.89 -2.14
N GLU A 89 3.05 6.06 -3.15
CA GLU A 89 2.44 4.74 -3.27
C GLU A 89 2.81 3.85 -2.08
N LEU A 90 4.11 3.74 -1.74
CA LEU A 90 4.56 2.95 -0.57
C LEU A 90 3.95 3.45 0.74
N ALA A 91 3.80 4.77 0.91
CA ALA A 91 3.13 5.33 2.08
C ALA A 91 1.63 4.99 2.12
N ILE A 92 0.93 5.09 0.98
CA ILE A 92 -0.49 4.72 0.88
C ILE A 92 -0.67 3.22 1.10
N GLU A 93 0.20 2.37 0.54
CA GLU A 93 0.21 0.91 0.73
C GLU A 93 0.34 0.56 2.22
N GLY A 94 1.33 1.14 2.91
CA GLY A 94 1.55 0.92 4.35
C GLY A 94 0.34 1.32 5.19
N GLU A 95 -0.14 2.55 5.04
CA GLU A 95 -1.31 3.03 5.80
C GLU A 95 -2.57 2.21 5.46
N THR A 96 -2.76 1.82 4.19
CA THR A 96 -3.89 0.97 3.80
C THR A 96 -3.85 -0.36 4.55
N TYR A 97 -2.73 -1.07 4.50
CA TYR A 97 -2.55 -2.32 5.23
C TYR A 97 -2.83 -2.15 6.73
N GLU A 98 -2.38 -1.06 7.34
CA GLU A 98 -2.60 -0.79 8.75
C GLU A 98 -4.09 -0.64 9.09
N TYR A 99 -4.84 0.20 8.37
CA TYR A 99 -6.25 0.47 8.71
C TYR A 99 -7.25 -0.56 8.19
N THR A 100 -6.89 -1.37 7.20
CA THR A 100 -7.76 -2.42 6.62
C THR A 100 -7.47 -3.80 7.21
N ILE A 101 -6.22 -4.10 7.59
CA ILE A 101 -5.81 -5.45 8.04
C ILE A 101 -5.22 -5.49 9.42
N MET A 102 -4.11 -4.79 9.62
CA MET A 102 -3.28 -5.00 10.79
C MET A 102 -4.04 -4.62 12.07
N TYR A 103 -4.52 -3.38 12.16
CA TYR A 103 -5.23 -2.92 13.34
C TYR A 103 -6.61 -3.57 13.53
N PRO A 104 -7.42 -3.81 12.47
CA PRO A 104 -8.64 -4.60 12.61
C PRO A 104 -8.40 -6.00 13.19
N GLY A 105 -7.39 -6.72 12.68
CA GLY A 105 -7.03 -8.04 13.17
C GLY A 105 -6.51 -8.01 14.61
N PHE A 106 -5.69 -7.02 14.96
CA PHE A 106 -5.20 -6.84 16.33
C PHE A 106 -6.32 -6.47 17.30
N ALA A 107 -7.28 -5.63 16.89
CA ALA A 107 -8.44 -5.30 17.70
C ALA A 107 -9.33 -6.53 17.91
N GLU A 108 -9.54 -7.36 16.89
CA GLU A 108 -10.27 -8.63 17.03
C GLU A 108 -9.58 -9.57 18.03
N GLN A 109 -8.27 -9.76 17.90
CA GLN A 109 -7.49 -10.59 18.82
C GLN A 109 -7.53 -10.04 20.26
N ALA A 110 -7.39 -8.72 20.43
CA ALA A 110 -7.49 -8.07 21.74
C ALA A 110 -8.87 -8.25 22.38
N ARG A 111 -9.95 -8.24 21.59
CA ARG A 111 -11.31 -8.57 22.08
C ARG A 111 -11.40 -10.03 22.54
N ALA A 112 -10.81 -10.97 21.79
CA ALA A 112 -10.75 -12.38 22.18
C ALA A 112 -9.98 -12.59 23.49
N ASP A 113 -8.89 -11.85 23.68
CA ASP A 113 -8.05 -11.87 24.88
C ASP A 113 -8.65 -11.07 26.05
N ARG A 114 -9.77 -10.39 25.83
CA ARG A 114 -10.47 -9.52 26.79
C ARG A 114 -9.62 -8.34 27.29
N ASP A 115 -8.68 -7.86 26.48
CA ASP A 115 -7.88 -6.68 26.77
C ASP A 115 -8.53 -5.42 26.18
N GLY A 116 -9.45 -4.83 26.95
CA GLY A 116 -10.17 -3.63 26.52
C GLY A 116 -9.27 -2.41 26.27
N LYS A 117 -8.08 -2.33 26.88
CA LYS A 117 -7.15 -1.21 26.62
C LYS A 117 -6.49 -1.36 25.26
N ALA A 118 -6.06 -2.57 24.92
CA ALA A 118 -5.49 -2.88 23.62
C ALA A 118 -6.53 -2.66 22.50
N VAL A 119 -7.80 -3.03 22.71
CA VAL A 119 -8.87 -2.76 21.73
C VAL A 119 -8.98 -1.27 21.43
N VAL A 120 -9.06 -0.42 22.47
CA VAL A 120 -9.17 1.04 22.31
C VAL A 120 -7.95 1.60 21.58
N GLU A 121 -6.75 1.13 21.92
CA GLU A 121 -5.52 1.56 21.25
C GLU A 121 -5.54 1.19 19.76
N PHE A 122 -5.82 -0.07 19.42
CA PHE A 122 -5.79 -0.51 18.02
C PHE A 122 -6.90 0.14 17.19
N GLU A 123 -8.10 0.36 17.73
CA GLU A 123 -9.15 1.10 17.03
C GLU A 123 -8.77 2.58 16.80
N ALA A 124 -8.06 3.20 17.75
CA ALA A 124 -7.56 4.56 17.58
C ALA A 124 -6.48 4.64 16.49
N GLN A 125 -5.49 3.73 16.52
CA GLN A 125 -4.44 3.66 15.50
C GLN A 125 -5.02 3.35 14.11
N GLN A 126 -6.03 2.49 14.02
CA GLN A 126 -6.76 2.25 12.78
C GLN A 126 -7.38 3.54 12.21
N ALA A 127 -8.02 4.35 13.06
CA ALA A 127 -8.65 5.59 12.65
C ALA A 127 -7.61 6.62 12.17
N GLU A 128 -6.48 6.75 12.88
CA GLU A 128 -5.38 7.64 12.51
C GLU A 128 -4.73 7.22 11.19
N SER A 129 -4.42 5.94 11.01
CA SER A 129 -3.86 5.43 9.77
C SER A 129 -4.78 5.66 8.56
N ARG A 130 -6.11 5.56 8.75
CA ARG A 130 -7.08 5.93 7.72
C ARG A 130 -7.00 7.41 7.32
N GLU A 131 -6.77 8.31 8.29
CA GLU A 131 -6.56 9.73 8.02
C GLU A 131 -5.28 9.97 7.22
N HIS A 132 -4.17 9.33 7.61
CA HIS A 132 -2.89 9.41 6.89
C HIS A 132 -3.02 8.96 5.44
N ALA A 133 -3.65 7.81 5.18
CA ALA A 133 -3.91 7.34 3.82
C ALA A 133 -4.72 8.36 3.01
N GLY A 134 -5.70 9.02 3.62
CA GLY A 134 -6.47 10.10 3.00
C GLY A 134 -5.61 11.31 2.64
N ILE A 135 -4.70 11.72 3.53
CA ILE A 135 -3.75 12.81 3.30
C ILE A 135 -2.81 12.47 2.13
N PHE A 136 -2.23 11.27 2.10
CA PHE A 136 -1.33 10.86 1.03
C PHE A 136 -2.04 10.71 -0.32
N ARG A 137 -3.26 10.17 -0.35
CA ARG A 137 -4.08 10.12 -1.59
C ARG A 137 -4.37 11.51 -2.13
N LYS A 138 -4.74 12.45 -1.25
CA LYS A 138 -4.95 13.85 -1.62
C LYS A 138 -3.67 14.50 -2.14
N ALA A 139 -2.53 14.22 -1.51
CA ALA A 139 -1.23 14.67 -2.00
C ALA A 139 -0.96 14.09 -3.41
N ALA A 140 -1.04 12.78 -3.57
CA ALA A 140 -0.83 12.10 -4.86
C ALA A 140 -1.72 12.65 -5.98
N HIS A 141 -3.01 12.91 -5.68
CA HIS A 141 -3.91 13.60 -6.60
C HIS A 141 -3.38 14.98 -7.02
N ASN A 142 -3.03 15.81 -6.04
CA ASN A 142 -2.54 17.17 -6.29
C ASN A 142 -1.18 17.21 -7.00
N PHE A 143 -0.36 16.17 -6.84
CA PHE A 143 0.91 15.98 -7.56
C PHE A 143 0.70 15.46 -8.99
N GLY A 144 -0.54 15.19 -9.43
CA GLY A 144 -0.85 14.64 -10.76
C GLY A 144 -0.46 13.17 -10.92
N LEU A 145 -0.31 12.44 -9.80
CA LEU A 145 0.17 11.06 -9.80
C LEU A 145 -0.96 10.05 -9.98
N LEU A 146 -2.18 10.41 -9.56
CA LEU A 146 -3.38 9.63 -9.88
C LEU A 146 -3.83 9.80 -11.34
N THR A 147 -3.15 10.63 -12.14
CA THR A 147 -3.45 10.82 -13.56
C THR A 147 -3.34 9.53 -14.37
N HIS A 148 -2.64 8.48 -13.90
CA HIS A 148 -2.68 7.15 -14.52
C HIS A 148 -4.02 6.41 -14.34
N ILE A 149 -4.72 6.62 -13.22
CA ILE A 149 -6.12 6.19 -13.05
C ILE A 149 -7.04 7.03 -13.97
N GLU A 150 -6.72 8.31 -14.16
CA GLU A 150 -7.37 9.13 -15.19
C GLU A 150 -6.99 8.72 -16.62
N ASN A 151 -5.85 8.07 -16.85
CA ASN A 151 -5.47 7.53 -18.16
C ASN A 151 -6.29 6.28 -18.51
N HIS A 152 -6.69 5.47 -17.52
CA HIS A 152 -7.71 4.43 -17.72
C HIS A 152 -9.05 5.04 -18.15
N HIS A 153 -9.48 6.14 -17.50
CA HIS A 153 -10.63 6.93 -17.97
C HIS A 153 -10.39 7.55 -19.37
N ALA A 154 -9.18 8.05 -19.66
CA ALA A 154 -8.82 8.63 -20.96
C ALA A 154 -8.79 7.60 -22.08
N GLN A 155 -8.39 6.36 -21.79
CA GLN A 155 -8.44 5.23 -22.71
C GLN A 155 -9.89 4.86 -23.03
N GLN A 156 -10.78 4.85 -22.03
CA GLN A 156 -12.22 4.68 -22.26
C GLN A 156 -12.81 5.79 -23.15
N TYR A 157 -12.41 7.05 -22.96
CA TYR A 157 -12.83 8.16 -23.84
C TYR A 157 -12.22 8.08 -25.25
N THR A 158 -10.99 7.59 -25.38
CA THR A 158 -10.33 7.37 -26.67
C THR A 158 -11.03 6.28 -27.47
N GLU A 159 -11.38 5.17 -26.84
CA GLU A 159 -12.17 4.09 -27.45
C GLU A 159 -13.57 4.57 -27.84
N ALA A 160 -14.21 5.40 -27.02
CA ALA A 160 -15.51 6.01 -27.34
C ALA A 160 -15.44 6.96 -28.54
N LEU A 161 -14.35 7.74 -28.67
CA LEU A 161 -14.12 8.62 -29.81
C LEU A 161 -13.87 7.83 -31.10
N GLN A 162 -13.03 6.79 -31.04
CA GLN A 162 -12.77 5.89 -32.17
C GLN A 162 -14.06 5.18 -32.65
N ALA A 163 -14.95 4.83 -31.74
CA ALA A 163 -16.26 4.27 -32.08
C ALA A 163 -17.16 5.27 -32.82
N LEU A 164 -17.12 6.57 -32.47
CA LEU A 164 -17.81 7.63 -33.22
C LEU A 164 -17.23 7.85 -34.62
N GLU A 165 -15.94 7.56 -34.80
CA GLU A 165 -15.22 7.61 -36.09
C GLU A 165 -15.36 6.32 -36.91
N GLY A 166 -16.15 5.35 -36.45
CA GLY A 166 -16.48 4.12 -37.17
C GLY A 166 -15.43 3.00 -37.05
N VAL A 167 -14.44 3.15 -36.16
CA VAL A 167 -13.50 2.09 -35.82
C VAL A 167 -14.22 1.06 -34.94
N LYS A 168 -14.24 -0.20 -35.37
CA LYS A 168 -14.82 -1.28 -34.56
C LYS A 168 -13.95 -1.52 -33.34
N ALA A 169 -14.57 -1.46 -32.16
CA ALA A 169 -13.93 -1.79 -30.90
C ALA A 169 -13.31 -3.19 -30.95
N SER A 170 -12.10 -3.33 -30.39
CA SER A 170 -11.50 -4.64 -30.19
C SER A 170 -12.42 -5.50 -29.33
N PRO A 171 -12.60 -6.79 -29.66
CA PRO A 171 -13.45 -7.66 -28.88
C PRO A 171 -12.88 -7.77 -27.45
N LYS A 172 -13.73 -7.46 -26.47
CA LYS A 172 -13.45 -7.68 -25.06
C LYS A 172 -14.24 -8.88 -24.59
N ALA A 173 -13.67 -9.65 -23.68
CA ALA A 173 -14.38 -10.75 -23.03
C ALA A 173 -14.00 -10.87 -21.57
N ALA A 174 -14.99 -11.29 -20.79
CA ALA A 174 -14.79 -11.83 -19.47
C ALA A 174 -14.05 -13.19 -19.57
N SER A 175 -13.20 -13.49 -18.59
CA SER A 175 -12.66 -14.84 -18.42
C SER A 175 -13.78 -15.86 -18.20
N SER A 176 -13.67 -17.02 -18.85
CA SER A 176 -14.58 -18.14 -18.61
C SER A 176 -14.30 -18.87 -17.30
N ASP A 177 -13.15 -18.61 -16.66
CA ASP A 177 -12.75 -19.23 -15.41
C ASP A 177 -13.01 -18.27 -14.22
N PRO A 178 -13.90 -18.64 -13.28
CA PRO A 178 -14.18 -17.84 -12.09
C PRO A 178 -12.95 -17.51 -11.23
N ALA A 179 -11.90 -18.36 -11.27
CA ALA A 179 -10.66 -18.13 -10.52
C ALA A 179 -9.75 -17.05 -11.15
N THR A 180 -10.07 -16.58 -12.35
CA THR A 180 -9.31 -15.54 -13.06
C THR A 180 -10.20 -14.39 -13.57
N GLN A 181 -11.53 -14.50 -13.41
CA GLN A 181 -12.46 -13.44 -13.79
C GLN A 181 -12.33 -12.24 -12.86
N LYS A 182 -11.75 -11.15 -13.37
CA LYS A 182 -11.67 -9.84 -12.71
C LYS A 182 -13.02 -9.12 -12.65
N TRP A 183 -13.23 -8.26 -11.69
CA TRP A 183 -14.49 -7.53 -11.51
C TRP A 183 -14.24 -6.04 -11.34
N ILE A 184 -14.99 -5.20 -12.02
CA ILE A 184 -14.85 -3.75 -11.95
C ILE A 184 -16.00 -3.11 -11.20
N CYS A 185 -15.67 -2.26 -10.23
CA CYS A 185 -16.63 -1.43 -9.51
C CYS A 185 -17.19 -0.36 -10.46
N ARG A 186 -18.50 -0.40 -10.74
CA ARG A 186 -19.14 0.62 -11.61
C ARG A 186 -19.13 2.04 -11.06
N GLN A 187 -18.84 2.22 -9.77
CA GLN A 187 -18.87 3.54 -9.14
C GLN A 187 -17.52 4.27 -9.19
N CYS A 188 -16.40 3.55 -9.11
CA CYS A 188 -15.07 4.16 -9.05
C CYS A 188 -14.01 3.46 -9.90
N SER A 189 -14.42 2.49 -10.73
CA SER A 189 -13.54 1.74 -11.65
C SER A 189 -12.44 0.90 -10.99
N MET A 190 -12.50 0.67 -9.67
CA MET A 190 -11.59 -0.28 -9.00
C MET A 190 -11.80 -1.69 -9.58
N ILE A 191 -10.72 -2.39 -9.90
CA ILE A 191 -10.74 -3.76 -10.42
C ILE A 191 -10.32 -4.70 -9.30
N TYR A 192 -11.21 -5.62 -8.91
CA TYR A 192 -10.91 -6.78 -8.10
C TYR A 192 -10.37 -7.90 -8.99
N ASP A 193 -9.20 -8.43 -8.66
CA ASP A 193 -8.61 -9.59 -9.33
C ASP A 193 -8.66 -10.80 -8.38
N PRO A 194 -9.37 -11.90 -8.71
CA PRO A 194 -9.37 -13.09 -7.87
C PRO A 194 -7.99 -13.66 -7.57
N THR A 195 -7.01 -13.48 -8.46
CA THR A 195 -5.65 -13.98 -8.25
C THR A 195 -4.93 -13.21 -7.15
N GLU A 196 -5.24 -11.92 -7.00
CA GLU A 196 -4.72 -11.04 -5.95
C GLU A 196 -5.61 -11.10 -4.69
N GLY A 197 -6.91 -11.32 -4.87
CA GLY A 197 -7.92 -11.21 -3.82
C GLY A 197 -8.19 -9.75 -3.44
N ASP A 198 -8.70 -9.57 -2.23
CA ASP A 198 -8.66 -8.29 -1.52
C ASP A 198 -8.27 -8.62 -0.08
N PRO A 199 -7.00 -9.00 0.14
CA PRO A 199 -6.54 -9.44 1.45
C PRO A 199 -6.87 -8.38 2.48
N ASP A 200 -6.76 -7.11 2.07
CA ASP A 200 -7.07 -5.90 2.83
C ASP A 200 -8.48 -5.86 3.43
N SER A 201 -9.46 -6.45 2.76
CA SER A 201 -10.83 -6.57 3.27
C SER A 201 -11.17 -8.01 3.71
N GLY A 202 -10.16 -8.84 4.00
CA GLY A 202 -10.33 -10.21 4.48
C GLY A 202 -10.55 -11.25 3.38
N ILE A 203 -10.25 -10.92 2.12
CA ILE A 203 -10.46 -11.80 0.96
C ILE A 203 -9.13 -12.33 0.46
N ALA A 204 -8.82 -13.59 0.76
CA ALA A 204 -7.53 -14.19 0.41
C ALA A 204 -7.26 -14.22 -1.11
N PRO A 205 -5.98 -14.17 -1.55
CA PRO A 205 -5.63 -14.40 -2.95
C PRO A 205 -6.14 -15.76 -3.44
N GLY A 206 -6.54 -15.82 -4.71
CA GLY A 206 -7.21 -16.97 -5.30
C GLY A 206 -8.71 -17.08 -4.98
N THR A 207 -9.30 -16.13 -4.22
CA THR A 207 -10.74 -16.16 -3.91
C THR A 207 -11.54 -15.67 -5.12
N PRO A 208 -12.38 -16.51 -5.75
CA PRO A 208 -13.28 -16.06 -6.81
C PRO A 208 -14.22 -14.99 -6.28
N PHE A 209 -14.59 -14.01 -7.11
CA PHE A 209 -15.50 -12.92 -6.67
C PHE A 209 -16.84 -13.43 -6.12
N ALA A 210 -17.33 -14.57 -6.62
CA ALA A 210 -18.52 -15.23 -6.13
C ALA A 210 -18.40 -15.72 -4.68
N ALA A 211 -17.18 -16.02 -4.22
CA ALA A 211 -16.90 -16.50 -2.86
C ALA A 211 -16.66 -15.35 -1.85
N ILE A 212 -16.60 -14.10 -2.30
CA ILE A 212 -16.51 -12.93 -1.42
C ILE A 212 -17.82 -12.80 -0.61
N PRO A 213 -17.78 -12.43 0.68
CA PRO A 213 -18.97 -12.10 1.47
C PRO A 213 -19.82 -10.98 0.85
N GLU A 214 -21.14 -11.02 1.04
CA GLU A 214 -22.06 -10.03 0.44
C GLU A 214 -21.98 -8.65 1.09
N ASP A 215 -21.47 -8.57 2.32
CA ASP A 215 -21.19 -7.35 3.07
C ASP A 215 -19.79 -6.79 2.79
N TRP A 216 -19.05 -7.37 1.85
CA TRP A 216 -17.83 -6.76 1.34
C TRP A 216 -18.16 -5.47 0.57
N HIS A 217 -17.36 -4.43 0.82
CA HIS A 217 -17.48 -3.13 0.19
C HIS A 217 -16.21 -2.81 -0.58
N CYS A 218 -16.36 -2.12 -1.72
CA CYS A 218 -15.26 -1.64 -2.52
C CYS A 218 -14.26 -0.88 -1.64
N PRO A 219 -12.96 -1.26 -1.62
CA PRO A 219 -11.97 -0.66 -0.73
C PRO A 219 -11.67 0.81 -1.09
N ILE A 220 -12.02 1.22 -2.31
CA ILE A 220 -11.76 2.57 -2.81
C ILE A 220 -12.91 3.54 -2.53
N CYS A 221 -14.16 3.15 -2.83
CA CYS A 221 -15.31 4.06 -2.74
C CYS A 221 -16.41 3.64 -1.75
N GLY A 222 -16.25 2.50 -1.08
CA GLY A 222 -17.23 1.97 -0.13
C GLY A 222 -18.52 1.46 -0.77
N ALA A 223 -18.58 1.34 -2.10
CA ALA A 223 -19.74 0.78 -2.79
C ALA A 223 -19.92 -0.70 -2.44
N SER A 224 -21.17 -1.15 -2.29
CA SER A 224 -21.45 -2.58 -2.05
C SER A 224 -20.89 -3.48 -3.15
N LYS A 225 -20.58 -4.75 -2.83
CA LYS A 225 -20.21 -5.81 -3.79
C LYS A 225 -21.09 -5.85 -5.05
N LYS A 226 -22.39 -5.58 -4.91
CA LYS A 226 -23.37 -5.57 -6.02
C LYS A 226 -23.10 -4.50 -7.09
N THR A 227 -22.26 -3.52 -6.77
CA THR A 227 -21.84 -2.47 -7.71
C THR A 227 -20.85 -3.00 -8.74
N PHE A 228 -20.17 -4.12 -8.45
CA PHE A 228 -19.21 -4.74 -9.34
C PHE A 228 -19.88 -5.52 -10.46
N VAL A 229 -19.25 -5.50 -11.62
CA VAL A 229 -19.60 -6.30 -12.79
C VAL A 229 -18.37 -7.00 -13.33
N PRO A 230 -18.50 -8.09 -14.10
CA PRO A 230 -17.36 -8.72 -14.74
C PRO A 230 -16.56 -7.67 -15.53
N TYR A 231 -15.26 -7.60 -15.28
CA TYR A 231 -14.37 -6.78 -16.08
C TYR A 231 -14.05 -7.56 -17.35
N GLU A 232 -14.26 -6.92 -18.50
CA GLU A 232 -13.98 -7.50 -19.81
C GLU A 232 -12.65 -6.95 -20.32
N GLU A 233 -11.68 -7.84 -20.51
CA GLU A 233 -10.36 -7.50 -21.02
C GLU A 233 -10.32 -7.65 -22.54
N VAL A 234 -9.46 -6.87 -23.20
CA VAL A 234 -9.27 -6.98 -24.65
C VAL A 234 -8.69 -8.36 -24.96
N ILE A 235 -9.34 -9.10 -25.86
CA ILE A 235 -8.82 -10.37 -26.35
C ILE A 235 -7.65 -10.05 -27.28
N ALA A 236 -6.45 -10.48 -26.93
CA ALA A 236 -5.32 -10.47 -27.86
C ALA A 236 -5.66 -11.39 -29.04
N ALA A 237 -5.58 -10.85 -30.26
CA ALA A 237 -5.83 -11.58 -31.50
C ALA A 237 -4.80 -12.69 -31.75
#